data_AF-A0A7W5XH68-F1
#
_entry.id   AF-A0A7W5XH68-F1
#
_cell.length_a   1.000
_cell.length_b   1.000
_cell.length_c   1.000
_cell.angle_alpha   90.00
_cell.angle_beta   90.00
_cell.angle_gamma   90.00
#
_symmetry.space_group_name_H-M   'P 1'
#
loop_
_entity.id
_entity.type
_entity.pdbx_description
1 polymer ?
#
loop_
_entity_poly.entity_id
_entity_poly.type
_entity_poly.pdbx_seq_one_letter_code
_entity_poly.pdbx_strand_id
1 'polypeptide(L)'
;MKNYRIVLLDQRGTGRSTRIESATMALFADGQAGADYLSHFRADSIVADCEHIRKTVFGGVRWETLGQSYGGFLTLTYLSQAPEGLAACYVTGGLAGLSATADDVYRRTYPRVAAKNREYYQRYPADRDRIARIAERIGAGDVLLPDGDRLTVRRLQTIGIDFGMAPGYDNVHWLVDEAFPIRSALVRCFPGLGHVADLL
;
A
#
# COMPACT_ATOMS: atom_id res chain seq x y z
N MET A 1 -1.77 -32.59 -1.99
CA MET A 1 -0.85 -31.66 -2.67
C MET A 1 0.50 -32.35 -2.84
N LYS A 2 0.92 -32.69 -4.07
CA LYS A 2 2.18 -33.43 -4.34
C LYS A 2 2.95 -32.96 -5.60
N ASN A 3 2.51 -31.89 -6.29
CA ASN A 3 3.00 -31.58 -7.64
C ASN A 3 3.79 -30.26 -7.74
N TYR A 4 3.89 -29.46 -6.68
CA TYR A 4 4.51 -28.13 -6.73
C TYR A 4 5.54 -27.95 -5.62
N ARG A 5 6.68 -27.35 -5.97
CA ARG A 5 7.60 -26.74 -5.01
C ARG A 5 7.30 -25.25 -4.96
N ILE A 6 6.85 -24.77 -3.80
CA ILE A 6 6.53 -23.36 -3.59
C ILE A 6 7.81 -22.62 -3.21
N VAL A 7 8.05 -21.49 -3.87
CA VAL A 7 9.15 -20.57 -3.56
C VAL A 7 8.53 -19.21 -3.20
N LEU A 8 8.76 -18.76 -1.97
CA LEU A 8 8.39 -17.43 -1.50
C LEU A 8 9.67 -16.62 -1.34
N LEU A 9 9.74 -15.46 -1.99
CA LEU A 9 10.93 -14.62 -2.04
C LEU A 9 10.66 -13.31 -1.32
N ASP A 10 11.53 -12.97 -0.36
CA ASP A 10 11.69 -11.60 0.06
C ASP A 10 12.41 -10.86 -1.08
N GLN A 11 11.70 -9.98 -1.77
CA GLN A 11 12.26 -9.19 -2.87
C GLN A 11 13.36 -8.27 -2.33
N ARG A 12 14.34 -7.88 -3.18
CA ARG A 12 15.29 -6.83 -2.81
C ARG A 12 14.57 -5.64 -2.20
N GLY A 13 15.10 -5.03 -1.13
CA GLY A 13 14.44 -3.91 -0.47
C GLY A 13 13.40 -4.30 0.58
N THR A 14 13.12 -5.61 0.75
CA THR A 14 12.06 -6.11 1.64
C THR A 14 12.54 -7.25 2.52
N GLY A 15 11.77 -7.54 3.57
CA GLY A 15 11.92 -8.73 4.40
C GLY A 15 13.34 -8.93 4.94
N ARG A 16 13.87 -10.14 4.78
CA ARG A 16 15.22 -10.54 5.19
C ARG A 16 16.26 -10.39 4.09
N SER A 17 15.88 -9.95 2.90
CA SER A 17 16.83 -9.68 1.82
C SER A 17 17.63 -8.42 2.13
N THR A 18 16.98 -7.25 2.14
CA THR A 18 17.59 -5.96 2.46
C THR A 18 16.49 -4.93 2.71
N ARG A 19 15.72 -5.04 3.80
CA ARG A 19 14.63 -4.09 4.06
C ARG A 19 15.13 -2.64 4.06
N ILE A 20 14.47 -1.81 3.26
CA ILE A 20 14.70 -0.36 3.25
C ILE A 20 13.80 0.28 4.30
N GLU A 21 14.40 1.09 5.17
CA GLU A 21 13.70 1.84 6.22
C GLU A 21 14.08 3.32 6.15
N SER A 22 13.37 4.17 6.90
CA SER A 22 13.69 5.59 7.01
C SER A 22 15.14 5.82 7.48
N ALA A 23 15.64 4.96 8.37
CA ALA A 23 17.04 4.98 8.80
C ALA A 23 18.02 4.70 7.66
N THR A 24 17.67 3.83 6.70
CA THR A 24 18.48 3.63 5.48
C THR A 24 18.52 4.91 4.66
N MET A 25 17.37 5.60 4.53
CA MET A 25 17.26 6.82 3.73
C MET A 25 18.01 8.01 4.36
N ALA A 26 18.10 8.04 5.70
CA ALA A 26 18.86 9.05 6.43
C ALA A 26 20.38 8.99 6.23
N LEU A 27 20.90 7.90 5.64
CA LEU A 27 22.33 7.74 5.34
C LEU A 27 22.76 8.48 4.06
N PHE A 28 21.81 8.88 3.21
CA PHE A 28 22.12 9.58 1.97
C PHE A 28 22.29 11.09 2.22
N ALA A 29 23.24 11.70 1.51
CA ALA A 29 23.56 13.12 1.66
C ALA A 29 22.39 14.04 1.22
N ASP A 30 21.60 13.59 0.25
CA ASP A 30 20.45 14.30 -0.27
C ASP A 30 19.40 13.35 -0.87
N GLY A 31 18.26 13.92 -1.25
CA GLY A 31 17.15 13.17 -1.84
C GLY A 31 17.45 12.57 -3.22
N GLN A 32 18.39 13.15 -3.98
CA GLN A 32 18.75 12.60 -5.29
C GLN A 32 19.55 11.31 -5.12
N ALA A 33 20.52 11.29 -4.21
CA ALA A 33 21.26 10.09 -3.88
C ALA A 33 20.35 8.98 -3.34
N GLY A 34 19.35 9.32 -2.52
CA GLY A 34 18.32 8.39 -2.08
C GLY A 34 17.46 7.85 -3.25
N ALA A 35 17.04 8.72 -4.17
CA ALA A 35 16.25 8.32 -5.34
C ALA A 35 17.04 7.39 -6.28
N ASP A 36 18.32 7.70 -6.52
CA ASP A 36 19.21 6.88 -7.33
C ASP A 36 19.37 5.49 -6.72
N TYR A 37 19.53 5.40 -5.39
CA TYR A 37 19.55 4.14 -4.68
C TYR A 37 18.23 3.36 -4.81
N LEU A 38 17.09 4.02 -4.55
CA LEU A 38 15.76 3.40 -4.67
C LEU A 38 15.46 2.92 -6.10
N SER A 39 16.10 3.52 -7.11
CA SER A 39 15.96 3.10 -8.50
C SER A 39 16.40 1.64 -8.75
N HIS A 40 17.24 1.06 -7.89
CA HIS A 40 17.69 -0.33 -7.98
C HIS A 40 16.68 -1.36 -7.42
N PHE A 41 15.54 -0.91 -6.89
CA PHE A 41 14.53 -1.75 -6.23
C PHE A 41 13.22 -1.88 -7.02
N ARG A 42 13.25 -1.46 -8.28
CA ARG A 42 12.11 -1.53 -9.20
C ARG A 42 11.79 -2.95 -9.66
N ALA A 43 10.60 -3.12 -10.22
CA ALA A 43 10.09 -4.38 -10.75
C ALA A 43 11.07 -5.09 -11.72
N ASP A 44 11.75 -4.35 -12.59
CA ASP A 44 12.75 -4.89 -13.52
C ASP A 44 13.93 -5.54 -12.78
N SER A 45 14.40 -4.87 -11.74
CA SER A 45 15.50 -5.36 -10.90
C SER A 45 15.09 -6.57 -10.06
N ILE A 46 13.84 -6.61 -9.58
CA ILE A 46 13.26 -7.76 -8.87
C ILE A 46 13.12 -8.98 -9.80
N VAL A 47 12.65 -8.77 -11.03
CA VAL A 47 12.54 -9.84 -12.04
C VAL A 47 13.92 -10.38 -12.41
N ALA A 48 14.94 -9.52 -12.53
CA ALA A 48 16.31 -9.95 -12.77
C ALA A 48 16.85 -10.85 -11.65
N ASP A 49 16.53 -10.57 -10.37
CA ASP A 49 16.88 -11.46 -9.25
C ASP A 49 16.18 -12.82 -9.35
N CYS A 50 14.88 -12.80 -9.66
CA CYS A 50 14.09 -14.02 -9.87
C CYS A 50 14.71 -14.89 -10.97
N GLU A 51 15.06 -14.31 -12.11
CA GLU A 51 15.75 -15.00 -13.21
C GLU A 51 17.12 -15.53 -12.81
N HIS A 52 17.89 -14.75 -12.05
CA HIS A 52 19.17 -15.19 -11.53
C HIS A 52 19.01 -16.43 -10.65
N ILE A 53 18.13 -16.36 -9.65
CA ILE A 53 17.82 -17.47 -8.73
C ILE A 53 17.31 -18.70 -9.51
N ARG A 54 16.39 -18.48 -10.47
CA ARG A 54 15.86 -19.56 -11.31
C ARG A 54 16.98 -20.31 -12.04
N LYS A 55 17.89 -19.57 -12.67
CA LYS A 55 19.00 -20.13 -13.46
C LYS A 55 20.06 -20.79 -12.59
N THR A 56 20.46 -20.16 -11.48
CA THR A 56 21.61 -20.62 -10.68
C THR A 56 21.25 -21.62 -9.59
N VAL A 57 20.07 -21.49 -8.96
CA VAL A 57 19.65 -22.34 -7.83
C VAL A 57 18.69 -23.44 -8.28
N PHE A 58 17.82 -23.16 -9.24
CA PHE A 58 16.77 -24.08 -9.69
C PHE A 58 17.06 -24.71 -11.07
N GLY A 59 18.29 -24.57 -11.58
CA GLY A 59 18.72 -25.21 -12.83
C GLY A 59 18.01 -24.70 -14.08
N GLY A 60 17.45 -23.48 -14.04
CA GLY A 60 16.80 -22.87 -15.19
C GLY A 60 15.47 -23.51 -15.58
N VAL A 61 14.85 -24.32 -14.72
CA VAL A 61 13.49 -24.80 -14.96
C VAL A 61 12.53 -23.61 -15.07
N ARG A 62 11.50 -23.73 -15.91
CA ARG A 62 10.49 -22.68 -16.02
C ARG A 62 9.67 -22.59 -14.74
N TRP A 63 9.31 -21.37 -14.36
CA TRP A 63 8.50 -21.08 -13.19
C TRP A 63 7.04 -20.87 -13.55
N GLU A 64 6.17 -21.10 -12.59
CA GLU A 64 4.80 -20.60 -12.61
C GLU A 64 4.70 -19.46 -11.59
N THR A 65 4.12 -18.32 -11.98
CA THR A 65 3.95 -17.18 -11.08
C THR A 65 2.55 -17.14 -10.49
N LEU A 66 2.45 -16.76 -9.22
CA LEU A 66 1.19 -16.42 -8.57
C LEU A 66 1.33 -15.02 -7.97
N GLY A 67 0.77 -14.02 -8.66
CA GLY A 67 0.86 -12.61 -8.30
C GLY A 67 -0.44 -12.08 -7.71
N GLN A 68 -0.36 -11.43 -6.55
CA GLN A 68 -1.45 -10.66 -5.96
C GLN A 68 -0.95 -9.23 -5.73
N SER A 69 -1.82 -8.23 -5.94
CA SER A 69 -1.46 -6.81 -5.78
C SER A 69 -0.18 -6.48 -6.56
N TYR A 70 0.84 -5.92 -5.91
CA TYR A 70 2.14 -5.64 -6.52
C TYR A 70 2.76 -6.87 -7.22
N GLY A 71 2.55 -8.09 -6.72
CA GLY A 71 3.00 -9.32 -7.37
C GLY A 71 2.38 -9.57 -8.76
N GLY A 72 1.17 -9.05 -9.02
CA GLY A 72 0.58 -9.07 -10.36
C GLY A 72 1.35 -8.15 -11.32
N PHE A 73 1.74 -6.96 -10.88
CA PHE A 73 2.58 -6.06 -11.66
C PHE A 73 3.96 -6.69 -11.94
N LEU A 74 4.57 -7.34 -10.95
CA LEU A 74 5.81 -8.09 -11.16
C LEU A 74 5.64 -9.21 -12.19
N THR A 75 4.50 -9.91 -12.18
CA THR A 75 4.18 -10.94 -13.18
C THR A 75 4.15 -10.36 -14.60
N LEU A 76 3.55 -9.18 -14.77
CA LEU A 76 3.53 -8.48 -16.06
C LEU A 76 4.93 -8.01 -16.50
N THR A 77 5.75 -7.52 -15.57
CA THR A 77 7.15 -7.18 -15.85
C THR A 77 7.95 -8.41 -16.26
N TYR A 78 7.73 -9.55 -15.59
CA TYR A 78 8.40 -10.81 -15.90
C TYR A 78 8.04 -11.30 -17.32
N LEU A 79 6.75 -11.29 -17.66
CA LEU A 79 6.28 -11.59 -19.02
C LEU A 79 6.88 -10.65 -20.09
N SER A 80 7.13 -9.39 -19.74
CA SER A 80 7.73 -8.42 -20.67
C SER A 80 9.23 -8.63 -20.88
N GLN A 81 9.96 -9.10 -19.86
CA GLN A 81 11.43 -9.10 -19.86
C GLN A 81 12.07 -10.48 -20.03
N ALA A 82 11.43 -11.53 -19.51
CA ALA A 82 11.95 -12.91 -19.56
C ALA A 82 10.80 -13.94 -19.65
N PRO A 83 9.89 -13.83 -20.64
CA PRO A 83 8.74 -14.73 -20.78
C PRO A 83 9.14 -16.19 -20.96
N GLU A 84 10.31 -16.48 -21.52
CA GLU A 84 10.85 -17.82 -21.69
C GLU A 84 11.12 -18.54 -20.36
N GLY A 85 11.28 -17.78 -19.28
CA GLY A 85 11.42 -18.30 -17.92
C GLY A 85 10.12 -18.82 -17.31
N LEU A 86 8.97 -18.62 -17.97
CA LEU A 86 7.65 -18.86 -17.41
C LEU A 86 6.88 -19.96 -18.15
N ALA A 87 6.26 -20.85 -17.37
CA ALA A 87 5.37 -21.91 -17.86
C ALA A 87 3.89 -21.51 -17.75
N ALA A 88 3.52 -20.79 -16.68
CA ALA A 88 2.19 -20.24 -16.47
C ALA A 88 2.24 -19.00 -15.57
N CYS A 89 1.20 -18.16 -15.63
CA CYS A 89 1.08 -16.96 -14.82
C CYS A 89 -0.34 -16.82 -14.27
N TYR A 90 -0.47 -16.71 -12.95
CA TYR A 90 -1.73 -16.56 -12.24
C TYR A 90 -1.76 -15.19 -11.58
N VAL A 91 -2.63 -14.30 -12.07
CA VAL A 91 -2.79 -12.95 -11.52
C VAL A 91 -4.11 -12.86 -10.76
N THR A 92 -4.02 -12.65 -9.46
CA THR A 92 -5.15 -12.52 -8.52
C THR A 92 -5.42 -11.07 -8.11
N GLY A 93 -4.57 -10.15 -8.55
CA GLY A 93 -4.69 -8.70 -8.39
C GLY A 93 -3.45 -8.00 -8.95
N GLY A 94 -3.56 -6.73 -9.29
CA GLY A 94 -2.45 -5.95 -9.89
C GLY A 94 -2.29 -6.15 -11.38
N LEU A 95 -3.34 -5.85 -12.14
CA LEU A 95 -3.31 -5.86 -13.60
C LEU A 95 -3.16 -4.43 -14.11
N ALA A 96 -2.07 -4.13 -14.80
CA ALA A 96 -1.86 -2.85 -15.44
C ALA A 96 -2.74 -2.71 -16.69
N GLY A 97 -3.31 -1.52 -16.89
CA GLY A 97 -3.97 -1.19 -18.15
C GLY A 97 -2.95 -1.07 -19.29
N LEU A 98 -3.25 -1.66 -20.44
CA LEU A 98 -2.35 -1.60 -21.61
C LEU A 98 -2.27 -0.19 -22.22
N SER A 99 -3.38 0.54 -22.18
CA SER A 99 -3.53 1.86 -22.82
C SER A 99 -4.18 2.90 -21.90
N ALA A 100 -4.57 2.52 -20.69
CA ALA A 100 -5.21 3.42 -19.76
C ALA A 100 -4.20 4.43 -19.22
N THR A 101 -4.52 5.71 -19.31
CA THR A 101 -3.74 6.76 -18.65
C THR A 101 -4.10 6.84 -17.17
N ALA A 102 -3.25 7.49 -16.37
CA ALA A 102 -3.59 7.81 -14.98
C ALA A 102 -4.91 8.60 -14.90
N ASP A 103 -5.13 9.54 -15.81
CA ASP A 103 -6.37 10.33 -15.88
C ASP A 103 -7.61 9.47 -16.12
N ASP A 104 -7.52 8.44 -16.96
CA ASP A 104 -8.63 7.52 -17.20
C ASP A 104 -8.97 6.72 -15.93
N VAL A 105 -7.95 6.28 -15.20
CA VAL A 105 -8.11 5.60 -13.93
C VAL A 105 -8.78 6.52 -12.91
N TYR A 106 -8.29 7.76 -12.74
CA TYR A 106 -8.88 8.73 -11.82
C TYR A 106 -10.31 9.12 -12.19
N ARG A 107 -10.58 9.41 -13.46
CA ARG A 107 -11.92 9.75 -13.96
C ARG A 107 -12.94 8.65 -13.68
N ARG A 108 -12.50 7.38 -13.76
CA ARG A 108 -13.34 6.22 -13.41
C ARG A 108 -13.46 6.02 -11.89
N THR A 109 -12.43 6.35 -11.13
CA THR A 109 -12.38 6.04 -9.69
C THR A 109 -13.09 7.08 -8.83
N TYR A 110 -13.04 8.37 -9.19
CA TYR A 110 -13.69 9.43 -8.41
C TYR A 110 -15.18 9.20 -8.14
N PRO A 111 -16.03 8.83 -9.12
CA PRO A 111 -17.44 8.57 -8.85
C PRO A 111 -17.66 7.39 -7.88
N ARG A 112 -16.79 6.37 -7.94
CA ARG A 112 -16.85 5.21 -7.04
C ARG A 112 -16.46 5.59 -5.62
N VAL A 113 -15.39 6.37 -5.45
CA VAL A 113 -14.98 6.90 -4.14
C VAL A 113 -16.09 7.78 -3.57
N ALA A 114 -16.69 8.66 -4.37
CA ALA A 114 -17.80 9.49 -3.93
C ALA A 114 -19.03 8.65 -3.52
N ALA A 115 -19.34 7.58 -4.26
CA ALA A 115 -20.40 6.65 -3.90
C ALA A 115 -20.10 5.92 -2.58
N LYS A 116 -18.86 5.45 -2.41
CA LYS A 116 -18.42 4.78 -1.17
C LYS A 116 -18.49 5.69 0.05
N ASN A 117 -18.15 6.97 -0.10
CA ASN A 117 -18.33 7.96 0.96
C ASN A 117 -19.81 8.19 1.32
N ARG A 118 -20.70 8.25 0.31
CA ARG A 118 -22.15 8.37 0.57
C ARG A 118 -22.70 7.15 1.28
N GLU A 119 -22.32 5.94 0.84
CA GLU A 119 -22.72 4.67 1.45
C GLU A 119 -22.26 4.60 2.92
N TYR A 120 -21.02 5.02 3.22
CA TYR A 120 -20.53 5.12 4.59
C TYR A 120 -21.40 6.03 5.46
N TYR A 121 -21.69 7.26 5.01
CA TYR A 121 -22.53 8.19 5.79
C TYR A 121 -24.00 7.76 5.87
N GLN A 122 -24.50 6.98 4.92
CA GLN A 122 -25.82 6.37 5.05
C GLN A 122 -25.86 5.31 6.15
N ARG A 123 -24.78 4.52 6.27
CA ARG A 123 -24.63 3.49 7.31
C ARG A 123 -24.37 4.09 8.69
N TYR A 124 -23.55 5.14 8.77
CA TYR A 124 -23.17 5.83 10.01
C TYR A 124 -23.43 7.35 9.92
N PRO A 125 -24.68 7.81 10.02
CA PRO A 125 -25.02 9.23 9.82
C PRO A 125 -24.32 10.19 10.79
N ALA A 126 -24.14 9.78 12.05
CA ALA A 126 -23.49 10.58 13.08
C ALA A 126 -21.99 10.81 12.82
N ASP A 127 -21.35 9.95 12.02
CA ASP A 127 -19.92 10.07 11.74
C ASP A 127 -19.61 11.27 10.87
N ARG A 128 -20.58 11.82 10.14
CA ARG A 128 -20.40 13.06 9.39
C ARG A 128 -19.97 14.22 10.29
N ASP A 129 -20.68 14.40 11.39
CA ASP A 129 -20.41 15.49 12.34
C ASP A 129 -19.16 15.19 13.17
N ARG A 130 -18.94 13.92 13.53
CA ARG A 130 -17.70 13.50 14.23
C ARG A 130 -16.46 13.74 13.39
N ILE A 131 -16.46 13.30 12.13
CA ILE A 131 -15.33 13.52 11.21
C ILE A 131 -15.09 15.00 10.98
N ALA A 132 -16.14 15.82 10.83
CA ALA A 132 -16.00 17.27 10.73
C ALA A 132 -15.29 17.87 11.96
N ARG A 133 -15.68 17.44 13.17
CA ARG A 133 -15.04 17.87 14.43
C ARG A 133 -13.59 17.39 14.56
N ILE A 134 -13.29 16.16 14.12
CA ILE A 134 -11.91 15.65 14.07
C ILE A 134 -11.07 16.52 13.11
N ALA A 135 -11.60 16.80 11.92
CA ALA A 135 -10.92 17.63 10.93
C ALA A 135 -10.68 19.06 11.44
N GLU A 136 -11.65 19.66 12.11
CA GLU A 136 -11.49 20.98 12.76
C GLU A 136 -10.38 20.95 13.82
N ARG A 137 -10.39 19.94 14.71
CA ARG A 137 -9.33 19.77 15.72
C ARG A 137 -7.96 19.62 15.09
N ILE A 138 -7.83 18.82 14.03
CA ILE A 138 -6.57 18.63 13.31
C ILE A 138 -6.16 19.93 12.58
N GLY A 139 -7.13 20.70 12.09
CA GLY A 139 -6.92 21.98 11.40
C GLY A 139 -6.24 23.05 12.26
N ALA A 140 -6.32 22.95 13.59
CA ALA A 140 -5.56 23.81 14.51
C ALA A 140 -4.04 23.62 14.41
N GLY A 141 -3.57 22.50 13.85
CA GLY A 141 -2.17 22.30 13.44
C GLY A 141 -1.19 21.87 14.54
N ASP A 142 -1.67 21.59 15.74
CA ASP A 142 -0.88 21.17 16.92
C ASP A 142 -1.05 19.68 17.27
N VAL A 143 -1.74 18.90 16.43
CA VAL A 143 -1.88 17.44 16.62
C VAL A 143 -0.68 16.72 16.01
N LEU A 144 0.06 15.99 16.85
CA LEU A 144 1.21 15.19 16.45
C LEU A 144 0.89 13.70 16.50
N LEU A 145 1.48 12.95 15.57
CA LEU A 145 1.53 11.51 15.56
C LEU A 145 2.63 11.00 16.51
N PRO A 146 2.64 9.69 16.86
CA PRO A 146 3.64 9.12 17.78
C PRO A 146 5.10 9.29 17.32
N ASP A 147 5.32 9.38 16.02
CA ASP A 147 6.62 9.62 15.38
C ASP A 147 7.05 11.10 15.39
N GLY A 148 6.19 12.00 15.90
CA GLY A 148 6.42 13.44 15.94
C GLY A 148 5.93 14.20 14.72
N ASP A 149 5.43 13.52 13.69
CA ASP A 149 4.88 14.17 12.51
C ASP A 149 3.57 14.89 12.81
N ARG A 150 3.31 15.99 12.11
CA ARG A 150 2.02 16.67 12.20
C ARG A 150 0.92 15.85 11.50
N LEU A 151 -0.12 15.50 12.23
CA LEU A 151 -1.35 15.00 11.62
C LEU A 151 -2.04 16.15 10.90
N THR A 152 -2.36 15.96 9.62
CA THR A 152 -3.07 16.96 8.79
C THR A 152 -4.43 16.43 8.37
N VAL A 153 -5.36 17.32 8.01
CA VAL A 153 -6.67 16.91 7.47
C VAL A 153 -6.50 16.05 6.22
N ARG A 154 -5.46 16.32 5.41
CA ARG A 154 -5.12 15.48 4.25
C ARG A 154 -4.71 14.06 4.66
N ARG A 155 -3.93 13.89 5.73
CA ARG A 155 -3.59 12.57 6.29
C ARG A 155 -4.82 11.89 6.92
N LEU A 156 -5.72 12.62 7.56
CA LEU A 156 -7.00 12.05 8.00
C LEU A 156 -7.80 11.47 6.83
N GLN A 157 -7.87 12.18 5.70
CA GLN A 157 -8.64 11.75 4.53
C GLN A 157 -8.11 10.45 3.89
N THR A 158 -6.86 10.04 4.16
CA THR A 158 -6.32 8.80 3.59
C THR A 158 -6.93 7.54 4.20
N ILE A 159 -7.53 7.61 5.41
CA ILE A 159 -8.19 6.45 6.04
C ILE A 159 -9.34 5.90 5.18
N GLY A 160 -9.92 6.73 4.29
CA GLY A 160 -10.96 6.31 3.36
C GLY A 160 -10.51 5.25 2.34
N ILE A 161 -9.21 4.97 2.22
CA ILE A 161 -8.69 3.85 1.45
C ILE A 161 -9.30 2.52 1.90
N ASP A 162 -9.62 2.39 3.19
CA ASP A 162 -10.16 1.16 3.77
C ASP A 162 -11.56 0.84 3.22
N PHE A 163 -12.30 1.82 2.68
CA PHE A 163 -13.59 1.58 2.02
C PHE A 163 -13.50 0.66 0.79
N GLY A 164 -12.29 0.44 0.25
CA GLY A 164 -12.01 -0.53 -0.80
C GLY A 164 -11.88 -1.98 -0.32
N MET A 165 -11.79 -2.20 1.00
CA MET A 165 -11.58 -3.50 1.63
C MET A 165 -12.75 -3.83 2.55
N ALA A 166 -12.99 -5.12 2.81
CA ALA A 166 -13.94 -5.57 3.81
C ALA A 166 -13.18 -6.00 5.08
N PRO A 167 -13.60 -5.61 6.29
CA PRO A 167 -14.80 -4.83 6.65
C PRO A 167 -14.53 -3.31 6.83
N GLY A 168 -14.01 -2.61 5.82
CA GLY A 168 -13.38 -1.30 6.02
C GLY A 168 -14.30 -0.14 6.44
N TYR A 169 -15.61 -0.20 6.17
CA TYR A 169 -16.54 0.78 6.76
C TYR A 169 -16.61 0.70 8.27
N ASP A 170 -16.58 -0.53 8.80
CA ASP A 170 -16.72 -0.77 10.22
C ASP A 170 -15.42 -0.36 10.93
N ASN A 171 -14.27 -0.67 10.34
CA ASN A 171 -12.98 -0.21 10.83
C ASN A 171 -12.91 1.32 10.96
N VAL A 172 -13.32 2.05 9.92
CA VAL A 172 -13.32 3.53 9.96
C VAL A 172 -14.34 4.06 10.97
N HIS A 173 -15.51 3.43 11.07
CA HIS A 173 -16.50 3.80 12.08
C HIS A 173 -15.94 3.68 13.51
N TRP A 174 -15.34 2.53 13.85
CA TRP A 174 -14.72 2.31 15.16
C TRP A 174 -13.62 3.34 15.45
N LEU A 175 -12.78 3.63 14.46
CA LEU A 175 -11.75 4.67 14.58
C LEU A 175 -12.34 6.06 14.86
N VAL A 176 -13.46 6.41 14.23
CA VAL A 176 -14.14 7.70 14.40
C VAL A 176 -14.87 7.78 15.74
N ASP A 177 -15.50 6.69 16.19
CA ASP A 177 -16.24 6.64 17.45
C ASP A 177 -15.30 6.79 18.67
N GLU A 178 -14.10 6.22 18.59
CA GLU A 178 -13.09 6.28 19.66
C GLU A 178 -12.25 7.57 19.66
N ALA A 179 -12.40 8.45 18.66
CA ALA A 179 -11.53 9.63 18.50
C ALA A 179 -11.59 10.64 19.66
N PHE A 180 -12.73 10.70 20.37
CA PHE A 180 -12.93 11.58 21.52
C PHE A 180 -13.47 10.80 22.73
N PRO A 181 -12.74 10.68 23.85
CA PRO A 181 -13.31 10.25 25.12
C PRO A 181 -14.41 11.20 25.59
N ILE A 182 -15.27 10.68 26.48
CA ILE A 182 -16.40 11.37 27.15
C ILE A 182 -16.00 12.72 27.81
N ARG A 183 -14.69 12.98 27.98
CA ARG A 183 -14.13 14.28 28.40
C ARG A 183 -13.18 14.86 27.34
N SER A 184 -13.75 15.46 26.29
CA SER A 184 -13.27 16.56 25.43
C SER A 184 -11.80 16.63 24.93
N ALA A 185 -10.89 15.71 25.24
CA ALA A 185 -9.53 15.67 24.74
C ALA A 185 -9.38 14.55 23.71
N LEU A 186 -8.81 14.83 22.54
CA LEU A 186 -8.45 13.79 21.57
C LEU A 186 -7.46 12.82 22.24
N VAL A 187 -7.65 11.50 22.09
CA VAL A 187 -6.73 10.51 22.67
C VAL A 187 -5.32 10.74 22.13
N ARG A 188 -4.33 10.77 23.01
CA ARG A 188 -2.88 10.81 22.71
C ARG A 188 -2.34 9.50 22.11
N CYS A 189 -3.21 8.69 21.53
CA CYS A 189 -2.91 7.38 20.97
C CYS A 189 -3.92 7.13 19.87
N PHE A 190 -3.49 7.32 18.63
CA PHE A 190 -4.07 6.68 17.45
C PHE A 190 -3.30 5.36 17.21
N PRO A 191 -3.52 4.26 17.96
CA PRO A 191 -2.88 3.00 17.64
C PRO A 191 -3.37 2.44 16.29
N GLY A 192 -4.56 2.84 15.83
CA GLY A 192 -5.12 2.45 14.54
C GLY A 192 -4.51 3.13 13.31
N LEU A 193 -3.83 4.27 13.46
CA LEU A 193 -3.05 4.87 12.35
C LEU A 193 -1.66 4.27 12.23
N GLY A 194 -1.16 3.54 13.25
CA GLY A 194 0.11 2.80 13.13
C GLY A 194 0.05 1.79 11.99
N HIS A 195 -1.09 1.11 11.80
CA HIS A 195 -1.27 0.17 10.69
C HIS A 195 -1.63 0.81 9.34
N VAL A 196 -2.02 2.08 9.30
CA VAL A 196 -2.27 2.80 8.03
C VAL A 196 -1.03 3.62 7.61
N ALA A 197 -0.17 3.99 8.56
CA ALA A 197 1.14 4.61 8.30
C ALA A 197 2.16 3.62 7.72
N ASP A 198 2.05 2.32 8.03
CA ASP A 198 2.88 1.27 7.41
C ASP A 198 2.44 0.88 5.99
N LEU A 199 1.34 1.47 5.47
CA LEU A 199 0.77 1.19 4.14
C LEU A 199 0.77 2.40 3.19
N LEU A 200 1.51 3.47 3.54
CA LEU A 200 1.89 4.58 2.66
C LEU A 200 3.41 4.70 2.61
#